data_AF-A0A1N6QDC3-F1
#
_entry.id   AF-A0A1N6QDC3-F1
#
_cell.length_a   1.000
_cell.length_b   1.000
_cell.length_c   1.000
_cell.angle_alpha   90.00
_cell.angle_beta   90.00
_cell.angle_gamma   90.00
#
_symmetry.space_group_name_H-M   'P 1'
#
loop_
_entity.id
_entity.type
_entity.pdbx_description
1 polymer ?
#
loop_
_entity_poly.entity_id
_entity_poly.type
_entity_poly.pdbx_seq_one_letter_code
_entity_poly.pdbx_strand_id
1 'polypeptide(L)' 'MEQREFHPATDLPERGQHLLIELADGSVIDGIRPLVDASHRTNPDWRDMKGNRLDAKEITRWAIK' A
#
# COMPACT_ATOMS: atom_id res chain seq x y z
N MET A 1 7.45 5.14 -21.72
CA MET A 1 6.61 4.48 -20.70
C MET A 1 7.53 4.25 -19.51
N GLU A 2 7.34 4.99 -18.43
CA GLU A 2 8.08 4.71 -17.19
C GLU A 2 7.54 3.38 -16.63
N GLN A 3 8.41 2.37 -16.55
CA GLN A 3 8.07 1.12 -15.88
C GLN A 3 8.04 1.43 -14.38
N ARG A 4 6.84 1.46 -13.79
CA ARG A 4 6.68 1.59 -12.34
C ARG A 4 6.96 0.23 -11.72
N GLU A 5 7.93 0.19 -10.80
CA GLU A 5 8.30 -1.05 -10.10
C GLU A 5 7.28 -1.34 -9.00
N PHE A 6 6.54 -2.44 -9.16
CA PHE A 6 5.60 -2.91 -8.15
C PHE A 6 6.30 -3.88 -7.21
N HIS A 7 6.32 -3.53 -5.93
CA HIS A 7 6.79 -4.33 -4.82
C HIS A 7 5.64 -5.15 -4.23
N PRO A 8 5.90 -6.37 -3.72
CA PRO A 8 4.85 -7.15 -3.06
C PRO A 8 4.39 -6.48 -1.77
N ALA A 9 3.13 -6.68 -1.36
CA ALA A 9 2.56 -6.10 -0.13
C ALA A 9 3.31 -6.48 1.17
N THR A 10 4.13 -7.53 1.12
CA THR A 10 5.01 -7.98 2.21
C THR A 10 6.27 -7.11 2.37
N ASP A 11 6.71 -6.48 1.28
CA ASP A 11 7.78 -5.48 1.32
C ASP A 11 7.15 -4.16 1.75
N LEU A 12 7.62 -3.56 2.83
CA LEU A 12 6.91 -2.43 3.45
C LEU A 12 7.55 -1.11 2.97
N PRO A 13 6.81 -0.23 2.26
CA PRO A 13 7.33 1.07 1.81
C PRO A 13 7.62 1.98 2.99
N GLU A 14 8.31 3.10 2.74
CA GLU A 14 8.52 4.11 3.79
C GLU A 14 7.18 4.65 4.32
N ARG A 15 7.17 5.00 5.61
CA ARG A 15 5.97 5.57 6.23
C ARG A 15 5.72 6.98 5.71
N GLY A 16 4.46 7.34 5.53
CA GLY A 16 4.05 8.63 4.95
C GLY A 16 4.17 8.70 3.43
N GLN A 17 4.63 7.64 2.77
CA GLN A 17 4.83 7.63 1.32
C GLN A 17 3.50 7.46 0.59
N HIS A 18 3.31 8.25 -0.47
CA HIS A 18 2.19 8.10 -1.40
C HIS A 18 2.48 6.96 -2.36
N LEU A 19 1.51 6.07 -2.52
CA LEU A 19 1.68 4.79 -3.19
C LEU A 19 0.54 4.55 -4.16
N LEU A 20 0.85 3.82 -5.21
CA LEU A 20 -0.13 3.10 -6.01
C LEU A 20 -0.26 1.72 -5.40
N ILE A 21 -1.46 1.33 -5.00
CA ILE A 21 -1.74 0.04 -4.38
C ILE A 21 -2.54 -0.79 -5.37
N GLU A 22 -2.00 -1.94 -5.76
CA GLU A 22 -2.71 -2.94 -6.57
C GLU A 22 -3.51 -3.85 -5.63
N LEU A 23 -4.80 -3.98 -5.93
CA LEU A 23 -5.71 -4.85 -5.20
C LEU A 23 -5.80 -6.23 -5.85
N ALA A 24 -6.35 -7.20 -5.11
CA ALA A 24 -6.53 -8.58 -5.54
C ALA A 24 -7.45 -8.74 -6.77
N ASP A 25 -8.32 -7.76 -7.02
CA ASP A 25 -9.16 -7.70 -8.22
C ASP A 25 -8.44 -7.10 -9.45
N GLY A 26 -7.17 -6.70 -9.30
CA GLY A 26 -6.35 -6.08 -10.33
C GLY A 26 -6.55 -4.58 -10.49
N SER A 27 -7.40 -3.95 -9.67
CA SER A 27 -7.55 -2.49 -9.65
C SER A 27 -6.35 -1.83 -8.97
N VAL A 28 -6.01 -0.60 -9.39
CA VAL A 28 -4.94 0.19 -8.78
C VAL A 28 -5.54 1.46 -8.20
N ILE A 29 -5.30 1.69 -6.92
CA ILE A 29 -5.78 2.86 -6.18
C ILE A 29 -4.63 3.68 -5.62
N ASP A 30 -4.91 4.95 -5.33
CA ASP A 30 -4.00 5.77 -4.54
C ASP A 30 -4.13 5.46 -3.05
N GLY A 31 -3.01 5.28 -2.38
CA GLY A 31 -2.97 5.06 -0.96
C GLY A 31 -1.69 5.55 -0.29
N ILE A 32 -1.63 5.28 1.01
CA ILE A 32 -0.54 5.71 1.88
C ILE A 32 -0.29 4.64 2.94
N ARG A 33 0.98 4.45 3.29
CA ARG A 33 1.35 3.78 4.53
C ARG A 33 1.39 4.83 5.65
N PRO A 34 0.46 4.84 6.61
CA PRO A 34 0.40 5.88 7.63
C PRO A 34 1.64 5.89 8.54
N LEU A 35 1.94 7.06 9.11
CA LEU A 35 3.10 7.30 9.98
C LEU A 35 3.02 6.57 11.34
N VAL A 36 1.80 6.24 11.78
CA VAL A 36 1.55 5.71 13.13
C VAL A 36 2.00 4.26 13.29
N ASP A 37 2.64 3.98 14.42
CA ASP A 37 3.14 2.66 14.84
C ASP A 37 1.98 1.69 15.10
N ALA A 38 1.44 1.08 14.05
CA ALA A 38 0.90 -0.25 14.18
C ALA A 38 2.11 -1.19 14.26
N SER A 39 2.42 -1.63 15.47
CA SER A 39 3.51 -2.53 15.90
C SER A 39 3.54 -3.91 15.22
N HIS A 40 2.80 -4.12 14.13
CA HIS A 40 2.71 -5.39 13.44
C HIS A 40 3.50 -5.32 12.13
N ARG A 41 4.77 -5.76 12.19
CA ARG A 41 5.55 -6.11 10.97
C ARG A 41 4.80 -7.07 10.05
N THR A 42 3.80 -7.79 10.57
CA THR A 42 3.01 -8.79 9.87
C THR A 42 1.71 -8.26 9.25
N ASN A 43 1.24 -7.06 9.64
CA ASN A 43 -0.02 -6.52 9.12
C ASN A 43 0.04 -4.99 8.94
N PRO A 44 0.58 -4.50 7.81
CA PRO A 44 0.57 -3.07 7.48
C PRO A 44 -0.84 -2.45 7.50
N ASP A 45 -0.97 -1.27 8.13
CA ASP A 45 -2.21 -0.48 8.16
C ASP A 45 -2.36 0.35 6.87
N TRP A 46 -2.57 -0.30 5.73
CA TRP A 46 -2.76 0.39 4.46
C TRP A 46 -4.01 1.25 4.46
N ARG A 47 -3.91 2.46 3.90
CA ARG A 47 -5.05 3.38 3.78
C ARG A 47 -5.21 3.92 2.38
N ASP A 48 -6.45 4.13 1.97
CA ASP A 48 -6.76 4.93 0.79
C ASP A 48 -6.50 6.43 1.07
N MET A 49 -6.56 7.25 0.01
CA MET A 49 -6.41 8.72 0.14
C MET A 49 -7.57 9.41 0.89
N LYS A 50 -8.67 8.71 1.16
CA LYS A 50 -9.77 9.21 2.01
C LYS A 50 -9.53 8.86 3.49
N GLY A 51 -8.47 8.13 3.80
CA GLY A 51 -8.11 7.69 5.15
C GLY A 51 -8.79 6.40 5.60
N ASN A 52 -9.54 5.72 4.72
CA ASN A 52 -10.16 4.44 5.03
C ASN A 52 -9.09 3.35 5.06
N ARG A 53 -9.19 2.44 6.01
CA ARG A 53 -8.32 1.27 6.09
C ARG A 53 -8.67 0.28 4.98
N LEU A 54 -7.63 -0.24 4.32
CA LEU A 54 -7.71 -1.32 3.36
C LEU A 54 -7.41 -2.65 4.07
N ASP A 55 -8.11 -3.73 3.72
CA ASP A 55 -7.76 -5.05 4.22
C ASP A 55 -6.45 -5.51 3.56
N ALA A 56 -5.50 -5.99 4.36
CA ALA A 56 -4.23 -6.48 3.85
C ALA A 56 -4.41 -7.69 2.91
N LYS A 57 -5.51 -8.45 3.03
CA LYS A 57 -5.85 -9.53 2.10
C LYS A 57 -6.26 -9.04 0.72
N GLU A 58 -6.74 -7.80 0.63
CA GLU A 58 -7.15 -7.20 -0.63
C GLU A 58 -5.97 -6.60 -1.38
N ILE A 59 -4.78 -6.49 -0.77
CA ILE A 59 -3.62 -5.83 -1.36
C ILE A 59 -2.62 -6.87 -1.86
N THR A 60 -2.29 -6.81 -3.14
CA THR A 60 -1.30 -7.70 -3.76
C THR A 60 0.08 -7.04 -3.82
N ARG A 61 0.13 -5.78 -4.27
CA ARG A 61 1.37 -5.07 -4.60
C ARG A 61 1.22 -3.56 -4.38
N TRP A 62 2.35 -2.86 -4.38
CA TRP A 62 2.39 -1.40 -4.36
C TRP A 62 3.54 -0.85 -5.19
N ALA A 63 3.45 0.39 -5.64
CA ALA A 63 4.53 1.12 -6.29
C ALA A 63 4.61 2.56 -5.77
N ILE A 64 5.78 3.19 -5.88
CA ILE A 64 5.90 4.63 -5.61
C ILE A 64 5.13 5.38 -6.70
N LYS A 65 4.29 6.35 -6.29
CA LYS A 65 3.51 7.17 -7.21
C LYS A 65 4.37 8.19 -7.95
#